data_AF-A0A7V9Q9D2-F1
#
_entry.id   AF-A0A7V9Q9D2-F1
#
_cell.length_a   1.000
_cell.length_b   1.000
_cell.length_c   1.000
_cell.angle_alpha   90.00
_cell.angle_beta   90.00
_cell.angle_gamma   90.00
#
_symmetry.space_group_name_H-M   'P 1'
#
loop_
_entity.id
_entity.type
_entity.pdbx_description
1 polymer ?
#
loop_
_entity_poly.entity_id
_entity_poly.type
_entity_poly.pdbx_seq_one_letter_code
_entity_poly.pdbx_strand_id
1 'polypeptide(L)'
;MRYSSSEDRLNPIAPEGADESTLGGYTSVHGRAPAFEGHDGEPYTAAIEIQEPEQPADPWAAYLVFLRWARSGTAIMGHLDTDDLTTGSDADEARTALEAFPLTRVKALLEGAILRGQRGVEED
;
A
#
# COMPACT_ATOMS: atom_id res chain seq x y z
N MET A 1 2.10 15.99 8.47
CA MET A 1 2.80 15.48 9.67
C MET A 1 3.65 16.60 10.28
N ARG A 2 3.36 17.05 11.51
CA ARG A 2 4.22 17.99 12.26
C ARG A 2 5.17 17.17 13.13
N TYR A 3 6.46 17.46 13.09
CA TYR A 3 7.48 16.79 13.92
C TYR A 3 8.01 17.78 14.95
N SER A 4 8.11 17.38 16.23
CA SER A 4 8.57 18.25 17.32
C SER A 4 10.09 18.24 17.48
N SER A 5 10.78 17.22 16.97
CA SER A 5 12.23 17.08 17.04
C SER A 5 12.82 16.30 15.83
N SER A 6 14.13 16.42 15.61
CA SER A 6 14.87 15.57 14.66
C SER A 6 14.93 14.09 15.09
N GLU A 7 14.78 13.79 16.38
CA GLU A 7 14.70 12.41 16.89
C GLU A 7 13.33 11.76 16.61
N ASP A 8 12.24 12.54 16.55
CA ASP A 8 10.91 12.06 16.12
C ASP A 8 10.91 11.50 14.69
N ARG A 9 11.89 11.89 13.86
CA ARG A 9 12.04 11.37 12.50
C ARG A 9 12.57 9.94 12.47
N LEU A 10 13.30 9.53 13.51
CA LEU A 10 13.91 8.20 13.62
C LEU A 10 13.06 7.26 14.47
N ASN A 11 12.23 7.81 15.36
CA ASN A 11 11.27 7.07 16.17
C ASN A 11 9.93 7.82 16.17
N PRO A 12 9.05 7.56 15.19
CA PRO A 12 7.74 8.21 15.15
C PRO A 12 7.00 7.91 16.45
N ILE A 13 6.51 8.95 17.12
CA ILE A 13 5.53 8.73 18.19
C ILE A 13 4.24 8.31 17.50
N ALA A 14 3.85 7.05 17.70
CA ALA A 14 2.57 6.53 17.25
C ALA A 14 1.44 7.48 17.69
N PRO A 15 0.54 7.90 16.78
CA PRO A 15 -0.65 8.62 17.17
C PRO A 15 -1.45 7.81 18.20
N GLU A 16 -1.95 8.47 19.24
CA GLU A 16 -2.79 7.81 20.24
C GLU A 16 -4.03 7.20 19.55
N GLY A 17 -4.24 5.90 19.74
CA GLY A 17 -5.35 5.16 19.12
C GLY A 17 -5.10 4.62 17.70
N ALA A 18 -3.88 4.72 17.17
CA ALA A 18 -3.54 4.09 15.89
C ALA A 18 -3.63 2.55 15.98
N ASP A 19 -4.38 1.94 15.06
CA ASP A 19 -4.47 0.48 14.94
C ASP A 19 -3.38 -0.05 14.00
N GLU A 20 -2.26 -0.50 14.59
CA GLU A 20 -1.11 -1.08 13.86
C GLU A 20 -1.47 -2.28 12.95
N SER A 21 -2.63 -2.90 13.15
CA SER A 21 -3.10 -4.00 12.29
C SER A 21 -3.70 -3.53 10.97
N THR A 22 -3.87 -2.22 10.77
CA THR A 22 -4.33 -1.59 9.52
C THR A 22 -3.17 -1.00 8.72
N LEU A 23 -3.38 -0.77 7.43
CA LEU A 23 -2.39 -0.18 6.54
C LEU A 23 -1.97 1.23 6.97
N GLY A 24 -2.95 2.08 7.29
CA GLY A 24 -2.70 3.45 7.75
C GLY A 24 -2.11 3.50 9.15
N GLY A 25 -2.59 2.65 10.07
CA GLY A 25 -2.05 2.57 11.43
C GLY A 25 -0.61 2.08 11.46
N TYR A 26 -0.29 1.01 10.71
CA TYR A 26 1.10 0.55 10.55
C TYR A 26 2.02 1.68 10.06
N THR A 27 1.61 2.38 9.00
CA THR A 27 2.42 3.47 8.42
C THR A 27 2.59 4.62 9.41
N SER A 28 1.55 4.94 10.18
CA SER A 28 1.58 6.00 11.19
C SER A 28 2.53 5.67 12.35
N VAL A 29 2.55 4.42 12.80
CA VAL A 29 3.43 3.97 13.89
C VAL A 29 4.88 3.79 13.43
N HIS A 30 5.10 3.17 12.27
CA HIS A 30 6.44 2.77 11.84
C HIS A 30 7.11 3.77 10.89
N GLY A 31 6.38 4.73 10.35
CA GLY A 31 6.91 5.73 9.40
C GLY A 31 7.39 5.12 8.07
N ARG A 32 6.95 3.90 7.73
CA ARG A 32 7.32 3.19 6.50
C ARG A 32 6.18 2.30 6.01
N ALA A 33 6.21 1.96 4.73
CA ALA A 33 5.29 1.00 4.13
C ALA A 33 5.44 -0.40 4.77
N PRO A 34 4.35 -1.16 4.93
CA PRO A 34 4.43 -2.56 5.34
C PRO A 34 5.08 -3.40 4.24
N ALA A 35 5.87 -4.38 4.67
CA ALA A 35 6.53 -5.34 3.80
C ALA A 35 5.91 -6.74 3.97
N PHE A 36 5.85 -7.49 2.88
CA PHE A 36 5.28 -8.84 2.80
C PHE A 36 6.15 -9.73 1.91
N GLU A 37 6.31 -11.00 2.27
CA GLU A 37 6.92 -12.01 1.39
C GLU A 37 5.83 -12.71 0.59
N GLY A 38 5.76 -12.52 -0.73
CA GLY A 38 4.76 -13.17 -1.58
C GLY A 38 4.88 -14.70 -1.61
N HIS A 39 3.85 -15.43 -2.05
CA HIS A 39 3.94 -16.89 -2.20
C HIS A 39 4.95 -17.33 -3.27
N ASP A 40 5.41 -16.42 -4.12
CA ASP A 40 6.51 -16.59 -5.07
C ASP A 40 7.90 -16.49 -4.41
N GLY A 41 7.95 -16.19 -3.10
CA GLY A 41 9.17 -16.07 -2.30
C GLY A 41 9.91 -14.75 -2.50
N GLU A 42 9.30 -13.75 -3.15
CA GLU A 42 9.89 -12.43 -3.35
C GLU A 42 9.39 -11.40 -2.32
N PRO A 43 10.23 -10.45 -1.89
CA PRO A 43 9.82 -9.40 -0.96
C PRO A 43 9.07 -8.26 -1.66
N TYR A 44 7.97 -7.80 -1.06
CA TYR A 44 7.13 -6.72 -1.56
C TYR A 44 6.87 -5.65 -0.48
N THR A 45 6.77 -4.38 -0.89
CA THR A 45 6.21 -3.30 -0.04
C THR A 45 4.93 -2.76 -0.64
N ALA A 46 3.94 -2.42 0.18
CA ALA A 46 2.66 -1.89 -0.29
C ALA A 46 2.58 -0.36 -0.16
N ALA A 47 2.19 0.33 -1.23
CA ALA A 47 1.91 1.76 -1.26
C ALA A 47 0.47 2.03 -1.70
N ILE A 48 -0.15 3.08 -1.15
CA ILE A 48 -1.46 3.58 -1.58
C ILE A 48 -1.25 4.64 -2.65
N GLU A 49 -1.77 4.37 -3.84
CA GLU A 49 -1.89 5.34 -4.93
C GLU A 49 -3.32 5.83 -5.06
N ILE A 50 -3.46 7.10 -5.44
CA ILE A 50 -4.75 7.77 -5.61
C ILE A 50 -4.86 8.20 -7.07
N GLN A 51 -5.96 7.78 -7.71
CA GLN A 51 -6.30 8.16 -9.06
C GLN A 51 -7.31 9.31 -9.04
N GLU A 52 -6.95 10.40 -9.71
CA GLU A 52 -7.86 11.52 -9.98
C GLU A 52 -8.93 11.10 -11.00
N PRO A 53 -10.20 11.51 -10.81
CA PRO A 53 -11.26 11.20 -11.76
C PRO A 53 -11.01 11.85 -13.12
N GLU A 54 -11.34 11.13 -14.20
CA GLU A 54 -11.22 11.66 -15.56
C GLU A 54 -12.28 12.73 -15.86
N GLN A 55 -13.46 12.63 -15.23
CA GLN A 55 -14.54 13.60 -15.33
C GLN A 55 -14.98 14.09 -13.95
N PRO A 56 -15.47 15.34 -13.81
CA PRO A 56 -15.88 15.88 -12.52
C PRO A 56 -16.99 15.12 -11.78
N ALA A 57 -17.73 14.25 -12.48
CA ALA A 57 -18.80 13.43 -11.90
C ALA A 57 -18.31 12.05 -11.42
N ASP A 58 -17.10 11.63 -11.82
CA ASP A 58 -16.52 10.36 -11.43
C ASP A 58 -15.87 10.50 -10.05
N PRO A 59 -15.85 9.41 -9.25
CA PRO A 59 -15.22 9.48 -7.94
C PRO A 59 -13.69 9.38 -8.05
N TRP A 60 -13.00 9.87 -7.04
CA TRP A 60 -11.60 9.52 -6.81
C TRP A 60 -11.50 8.03 -6.49
N ALA A 61 -10.42 7.39 -6.90
CA ALA A 61 -10.17 5.98 -6.61
C ALA A 61 -8.84 5.79 -5.89
N ALA A 62 -8.75 4.76 -5.05
CA ALA A 62 -7.53 4.34 -4.40
C ALA A 62 -7.27 2.85 -4.66
N TYR A 63 -6.01 2.55 -4.96
CA TYR A 63 -5.53 1.20 -5.23
C TYR A 63 -4.17 0.98 -4.56
N LEU A 64 -3.69 -0.26 -4.57
CA LEU A 64 -2.39 -0.62 -4.04
C LEU A 64 -1.40 -0.90 -5.15
N VAL A 65 -0.20 -0.36 -4.98
CA VAL A 65 1.01 -0.74 -5.73
C VAL A 65 1.90 -1.56 -4.81
N PHE A 66 2.23 -2.79 -5.24
CA PHE A 66 3.19 -3.65 -4.56
C PHE A 66 4.53 -3.60 -5.29
N LEU A 67 5.52 -2.91 -4.72
CA LEU A 67 6.87 -2.88 -5.26
C LEU A 67 7.58 -4.19 -4.92
N ARG A 68 8.01 -4.93 -5.95
CA ARG A 68 8.84 -6.13 -5.78
C ARG A 68 10.28 -5.73 -5.60
N TRP A 69 10.92 -6.16 -4.53
CA TRP A 69 12.32 -5.91 -4.25
C TRP A 69 13.17 -7.11 -4.64
N ALA A 70 14.44 -6.86 -4.95
CA ALA A 70 15.43 -7.93 -4.98
C ALA A 70 15.51 -8.54 -3.58
N ARG A 71 15.80 -9.84 -3.47
CA ARG A 71 15.99 -10.52 -2.17
C ARG A 71 17.05 -9.87 -1.28
N SER A 72 18.04 -9.18 -1.87
CA SER A 72 19.03 -8.38 -1.15
C SER A 72 18.46 -7.10 -0.51
N GLY A 73 17.26 -6.68 -0.89
CA GLY A 73 16.63 -5.42 -0.49
C GLY A 73 17.23 -4.18 -1.16
N THR A 74 18.14 -4.34 -2.13
CA THR A 74 18.95 -3.23 -2.66
C THR A 74 18.40 -2.58 -3.92
N ALA A 75 17.41 -3.19 -4.57
CA ALA A 75 16.83 -2.69 -5.82
C ALA A 75 15.37 -3.09 -5.95
N ILE A 76 14.60 -2.26 -6.68
CA ILE A 76 13.24 -2.59 -7.12
C ILE A 76 13.35 -3.38 -8.44
N MET A 77 12.64 -4.51 -8.50
CA MET A 77 12.67 -5.49 -9.59
C MET A 77 11.38 -5.51 -10.41
N GLY A 78 10.41 -4.66 -10.07
CA GLY A 78 9.11 -4.57 -10.71
C GLY A 78 8.03 -4.10 -9.73
N HIS A 79 6.80 -4.05 -10.20
CA HIS A 79 5.64 -3.79 -9.37
C HIS A 79 4.45 -4.65 -9.82
N LEU A 80 3.46 -4.75 -8.94
CA LEU A 80 2.15 -5.32 -9.23
C LEU A 80 1.10 -4.36 -8.70
N ASP A 81 0.04 -4.15 -9.48
CA ASP A 81 -1.04 -3.25 -9.10
C ASP A 81 -2.32 -4.04 -8.81
N THR A 82 -3.16 -3.46 -7.95
CA THR A 82 -4.56 -3.87 -7.85
C THR A 82 -5.40 -3.03 -8.79
N ASP A 83 -6.60 -3.53 -9.12
CA ASP A 83 -7.68 -2.66 -9.57
C ASP A 83 -8.05 -1.67 -8.43
N ASP A 84 -8.93 -0.72 -8.73
CA ASP A 84 -9.49 0.20 -7.73
C ASP A 84 -10.15 -0.56 -6.58
N LEU A 85 -9.78 -0.21 -5.34
CA LEU A 85 -10.23 -0.90 -4.13
C LEU A 85 -11.26 -0.10 -3.34
N THR A 86 -11.07 1.22 -3.27
CA THR A 86 -11.98 2.16 -2.63
C THR A 86 -12.14 3.39 -3.50
N THR A 87 -13.24 4.11 -3.29
CA THR A 87 -13.52 5.37 -3.96
C THR A 87 -13.96 6.42 -2.94
N GLY A 88 -13.85 7.69 -3.31
CA GLY A 88 -14.20 8.82 -2.46
C GLY A 88 -14.67 10.03 -3.26
N SER A 89 -15.35 10.96 -2.59
CA SER A 89 -15.71 12.25 -3.16
C SER A 89 -14.49 13.16 -3.34
N ASP A 90 -13.41 12.90 -2.60
CA ASP A 90 -12.09 13.49 -2.78
C ASP A 90 -10.96 12.45 -2.55
N ALA A 91 -9.72 12.89 -2.79
CA ALA A 91 -8.52 12.09 -2.64
C ALA A 91 -8.30 11.58 -1.20
N ASP A 92 -8.68 12.36 -0.19
CA ASP A 92 -8.44 12.05 1.22
C ASP A 92 -9.44 10.99 1.71
N GLU A 93 -10.69 11.08 1.27
CA GLU A 93 -11.73 10.07 1.56
C GLU A 93 -11.35 8.71 0.96
N ALA A 94 -10.96 8.68 -0.32
CA ALA A 94 -10.53 7.46 -0.99
C ALA A 94 -9.32 6.82 -0.29
N ARG A 95 -8.31 7.65 0.06
CA ARG A 95 -7.12 7.23 0.81
C ARG A 95 -7.48 6.68 2.19
N THR A 96 -8.25 7.43 2.98
CA THR A 96 -8.64 7.06 4.35
C THR A 96 -9.39 5.74 4.36
N ALA A 97 -10.28 5.52 3.38
CA ALA A 97 -11.00 4.26 3.23
C ALA A 97 -10.06 3.07 3.01
N LEU A 98 -8.99 3.24 2.21
CA LEU A 98 -8.00 2.19 1.96
C LEU A 98 -7.01 2.02 3.12
N GLU A 99 -6.67 3.10 3.82
CA GLU A 99 -5.83 3.07 5.02
C GLU A 99 -6.45 2.21 6.14
N ALA A 100 -7.78 2.12 6.20
CA ALA A 100 -8.50 1.27 7.15
C ALA A 100 -8.41 -0.23 6.83
N PHE A 101 -7.82 -0.64 5.69
CA PHE A 101 -7.72 -2.06 5.36
C PHE A 101 -6.79 -2.79 6.34
N PRO A 102 -7.22 -3.96 6.87
CA PRO A 102 -6.33 -4.81 7.66
C PRO A 102 -5.13 -5.27 6.85
N LEU A 103 -3.95 -5.35 7.46
CA LEU A 103 -2.73 -5.85 6.81
C LEU A 103 -2.90 -7.29 6.28
N THR A 104 -3.75 -8.11 6.91
CA THR A 104 -4.12 -9.45 6.42
C THR A 104 -4.89 -9.39 5.09
N ARG A 105 -5.73 -8.36 4.89
CA ARG A 105 -6.41 -8.12 3.62
C ARG A 105 -5.44 -7.62 2.56
N VAL A 106 -4.55 -6.70 2.92
CA VAL A 106 -3.46 -6.22 2.04
C VAL A 106 -2.61 -7.39 1.56
N LYS A 107 -2.25 -8.30 2.46
CA LYS A 107 -1.54 -9.54 2.14
C LYS A 107 -2.30 -10.40 1.13
N ALA A 108 -3.60 -10.63 1.35
CA ALA A 108 -4.41 -11.41 0.41
C ALA A 108 -4.50 -10.75 -0.99
N LEU A 109 -4.52 -9.41 -1.05
CA LEU A 109 -4.51 -8.67 -2.32
C LEU A 109 -3.19 -8.85 -3.08
N LEU A 110 -2.05 -8.83 -2.38
CA LEU A 110 -0.75 -9.17 -2.97
C LEU A 110 -0.75 -10.56 -3.58
N GLU A 111 -1.24 -11.57 -2.85
CA GLU A 111 -1.28 -12.94 -3.39
C GLU A 111 -2.13 -13.04 -4.66
N GLY A 112 -3.28 -12.36 -4.67
CA GLY A 112 -4.13 -12.27 -5.86
C GLY A 112 -3.43 -11.58 -7.03
N ALA A 113 -2.67 -10.51 -6.77
CA ALA A 113 -1.93 -9.78 -7.79
C ALA A 113 -0.79 -10.61 -8.40
N ILE A 114 -0.04 -11.37 -7.59
CA ILE A 114 1.01 -12.28 -8.07
C ILE A 114 0.41 -13.33 -9.02
N LEU A 115 -0.72 -13.94 -8.63
CA LEU A 115 -1.40 -14.94 -9.46
C LEU A 115 -1.94 -14.36 -10.78
N ARG A 116 -2.35 -13.08 -10.80
CA ARG A 116 -2.75 -12.40 -12.06
C ARG A 116 -1.53 -12.14 -12.95
N GLY A 117 -0.44 -11.62 -12.37
CA GLY A 117 0.78 -11.31 -13.10
C GLY A 117 1.44 -12.52 -13.73
N GLN A 118 1.40 -13.69 -13.08
CA GLN A 118 1.93 -14.95 -13.64
C GLN A 118 1.17 -15.39 -14.90
N ARG A 119 -0.16 -15.26 -14.92
CA ARG A 119 -0.98 -15.64 -16.09
C ARG A 119 -0.71 -14.77 -17.32
N GLY A 120 -0.40 -13.48 -17.12
CA GLY A 120 -0.07 -12.57 -18.23
C GLY A 120 1.28 -12.87 -18.91
N VAL A 121 2.18 -13.63 -18.27
CA VAL A 121 3.49 -14.01 -18.84
C VAL A 121 3.41 -15.33 -19.63
N GLU A 122 2.40 -16.16 -19.38
CA GLU A 122 2.21 -17.45 -20.08
C GLU A 122 1.42 -17.32 -21.40
N GLU A 123 0.76 -16.18 -21.63
CA GLU A 123 -0.04 -15.92 -22.83
C GLU A 123 0.70 -15.11 -23.93
N ASP A 124 1.97 -14.73 -23.69
CA ASP A 124 2.91 -14.08 -24.64
C ASP A 124 3.96 -15.06 -25.21
#